data_AF-A0A7V8UAB4-F1
#
_entry.id   AF-A0A7V8UAB4-F1
#
_cell.length_a   1.000
_cell.length_b   1.000
_cell.length_c   1.000
_cell.angle_alpha   90.00
_cell.angle_beta   90.00
_cell.angle_gamma   90.00
#
_symmetry.space_group_name_H-M   'P 1'
#
loop_
_entity.id
_entity.type
_entity.pdbx_description
1 polymer ?
#
loop_
_entity_poly.entity_id
_entity_poly.type
_entity_poly.pdbx_seq_one_letter_code
_entity_poly.pdbx_strand_id
1 'polypeptide(L)'
;MIHLAALLFAAQAAPAPVAPPALTQTQRDDLTCAAAFAIIASEQERGVTSALAYPTMVTRGRTYFVNTAERIVTETASSDAAIGAALTQIVQQLQSDAAQSNDPAGVVDAIMTPCLEKLDAAVPVPPPPSMLQCAVYVQLAYEEVKGREGDSNTARDLKTLASVLESRARDEMRDAGLSGNEADAKLIETREAAIAKDMARNPGDDAQAADGDIDFEACFNMAKPAEKR
;
A
#
# COMPACT_ATOMS: atom_id res chain seq x y z
N MET A 1 -67.56 9.87 8.28
CA MET A 1 -66.65 10.82 8.95
C MET A 1 -65.24 10.46 8.53
N ILE A 2 -64.67 11.16 7.55
CA ILE A 2 -63.33 10.90 7.01
C ILE A 2 -62.40 11.95 7.63
N HIS A 3 -61.49 11.50 8.49
CA HIS A 3 -60.47 12.35 9.09
C HIS A 3 -59.34 12.59 8.07
N LEU A 4 -59.13 13.87 7.72
CA LEU A 4 -57.97 14.32 6.96
C LEU A 4 -56.77 14.37 7.91
N ALA A 5 -55.86 13.38 7.83
CA ALA A 5 -54.59 13.42 8.54
C ALA A 5 -53.62 14.31 7.74
N ALA A 6 -53.27 15.47 8.31
CA ALA A 6 -52.25 16.35 7.75
C ALA A 6 -50.86 15.75 8.01
N LEU A 7 -50.17 15.34 6.94
CA LEU A 7 -48.76 14.95 6.98
C LEU A 7 -47.89 16.21 7.12
N LEU A 8 -47.33 16.41 8.31
CA LEU A 8 -46.25 17.36 8.55
C LEU A 8 -44.94 16.78 7.97
N PHE A 9 -44.51 17.31 6.83
CA PHE A 9 -43.15 17.11 6.32
C PHE A 9 -42.17 17.89 7.20
N ALA A 10 -41.38 17.18 8.01
CA ALA A 10 -40.23 17.76 8.68
C ALA A 10 -39.17 18.07 7.62
N ALA A 11 -38.92 19.36 7.35
CA ALA A 11 -37.82 19.81 6.51
C ALA A 11 -36.51 19.48 7.23
N GLN A 12 -35.81 18.45 6.77
CA GLN A 12 -34.50 18.06 7.28
C GLN A 12 -33.49 19.08 6.76
N ALA A 13 -32.88 19.86 7.65
CA ALA A 13 -31.85 20.83 7.28
C ALA A 13 -30.69 20.08 6.61
N ALA A 14 -30.38 20.44 5.37
CA ALA A 14 -29.21 19.90 4.68
C ALA A 14 -27.94 20.29 5.47
N PRO A 15 -26.98 19.36 5.62
CA PRO A 15 -25.72 19.67 6.28
C PRO A 15 -25.05 20.85 5.58
N ALA A 16 -24.55 21.81 6.36
CA ALA A 16 -23.89 22.98 5.81
C ALA A 16 -22.64 22.56 5.02
N PRO A 17 -22.37 23.17 3.84
CA PRO A 17 -21.19 22.86 3.07
C PRO A 17 -19.92 23.14 3.89
N VAL A 18 -19.07 22.13 4.02
CA VAL A 18 -17.78 22.25 4.71
C VAL A 18 -16.84 23.03 3.78
N ALA A 19 -16.39 24.20 4.23
CA ALA A 19 -15.42 24.99 3.48
C ALA A 19 -14.04 24.32 3.54
N PRO A 20 -13.28 24.27 2.42
CA PRO A 20 -11.89 23.82 2.46
C PRO A 20 -11.06 24.75 3.35
N PRO A 21 -10.01 24.24 4.03
CA PRO A 21 -9.15 25.08 4.84
C PRO A 21 -8.27 25.99 3.97
N ALA A 22 -7.82 27.10 4.55
CA ALA A 22 -6.82 27.95 3.92
C ALA A 22 -5.45 27.25 4.00
N LEU A 23 -5.05 26.63 2.90
CA LEU A 23 -3.77 25.92 2.79
C LEU A 23 -2.64 26.87 2.36
N THR A 24 -1.43 26.64 2.87
CA THR A 24 -0.21 27.21 2.28
C THR A 24 0.09 26.54 0.93
N GLN A 25 1.00 27.10 0.13
CA GLN A 25 1.36 26.47 -1.15
C GLN A 25 1.97 25.09 -0.93
N THR A 26 2.89 24.95 0.02
CA THR A 26 3.51 23.67 0.37
C THR A 26 2.48 22.63 0.79
N GLN A 27 1.49 23.00 1.61
CA GLN A 27 0.43 22.07 2.02
C GLN A 27 -0.46 21.65 0.84
N ARG A 28 -0.75 22.56 -0.10
CA ARG A 28 -1.45 22.20 -1.35
C ARG A 28 -0.63 21.26 -2.21
N ASP A 29 0.67 21.50 -2.33
CA ASP A 29 1.56 20.64 -3.13
C ASP A 29 1.63 19.23 -2.53
N ASP A 30 1.73 19.11 -1.20
CA ASP A 30 1.75 17.81 -0.52
C ASP A 30 0.41 17.07 -0.69
N LEU A 31 -0.74 17.75 -0.56
CA LEU A 31 -2.05 17.14 -0.85
C LEU A 31 -2.23 16.79 -2.33
N THR A 32 -1.60 17.53 -3.24
CA THR A 32 -1.58 17.21 -4.68
C THR A 32 -0.82 15.92 -4.93
N CYS A 33 0.33 15.72 -4.27
CA CYS A 33 1.05 14.45 -4.34
C CYS A 33 0.24 13.28 -3.75
N ALA A 34 -0.38 13.47 -2.59
CA ALA A 34 -1.24 12.45 -2.00
C ALA A 34 -2.41 12.07 -2.92
N ALA A 35 -3.05 13.04 -3.56
CA ALA A 35 -4.11 12.82 -4.54
C ALA A 35 -3.60 12.07 -5.79
N ALA A 36 -2.45 12.48 -6.33
CA ALA A 36 -1.83 11.81 -7.47
C ALA A 36 -1.52 10.33 -7.18
N PHE A 37 -0.95 10.02 -6.01
CA PHE A 37 -0.69 8.63 -5.60
C PHE A 37 -1.97 7.81 -5.47
N ALA A 38 -3.05 8.38 -4.94
CA ALA A 38 -4.34 7.70 -4.83
C ALA A 38 -4.95 7.41 -6.20
N ILE A 39 -4.85 8.35 -7.15
CA ILE A 39 -5.28 8.14 -8.55
C ILE A 39 -4.46 7.01 -9.18
N ILE A 40 -3.13 7.06 -9.10
CA ILE A 40 -2.26 6.01 -9.65
C ILE A 40 -2.55 4.65 -9.00
N ALA A 41 -2.72 4.57 -7.68
CA ALA A 41 -3.06 3.33 -6.99
C ALA A 41 -4.38 2.73 -7.51
N SER A 42 -5.42 3.54 -7.68
CA SER A 42 -6.70 3.09 -8.24
C SER A 42 -6.59 2.66 -9.71
N GLU A 43 -5.75 3.33 -10.49
CA GLU A 43 -5.49 2.93 -11.87
C GLU A 43 -4.65 1.65 -11.99
N GLN A 44 -3.70 1.45 -11.08
CA GLN A 44 -2.93 0.21 -10.95
C GLN A 44 -3.84 -0.97 -10.61
N GLU A 45 -4.77 -0.78 -9.66
CA GLU A 45 -5.80 -1.78 -9.32
C GLU A 45 -6.66 -2.16 -10.53
N ARG A 46 -7.01 -1.16 -11.36
CA ARG A 46 -7.74 -1.36 -12.62
C ARG A 46 -6.89 -1.92 -13.77
N GLY A 47 -5.59 -2.13 -13.57
CA GLY A 47 -4.66 -2.65 -14.57
C GLY A 47 -4.34 -1.67 -15.71
N VAL A 48 -4.48 -0.36 -15.49
CA VAL A 48 -4.17 0.66 -16.50
C VAL A 48 -2.67 0.68 -16.76
N THR A 49 -2.26 0.38 -18.00
CA THR A 49 -0.85 0.17 -18.36
C THR A 49 0.06 1.35 -18.03
N SER A 50 -0.40 2.59 -18.22
CA SER A 50 0.40 3.79 -17.88
C SER A 50 0.64 3.92 -16.37
N ALA A 51 -0.32 3.55 -15.53
CA ALA A 51 -0.17 3.60 -14.08
C ALA A 51 0.78 2.51 -13.54
N LEU A 52 0.85 1.37 -14.23
CA LEU A 52 1.79 0.28 -13.93
C LEU A 52 3.26 0.63 -14.22
N ALA A 53 3.52 1.75 -14.91
CA ALA A 53 4.89 2.25 -15.11
C ALA A 53 5.48 2.92 -13.86
N TYR A 54 4.64 3.32 -12.90
CA TYR A 54 5.07 3.84 -11.61
C TYR A 54 5.24 2.72 -10.57
N PRO A 55 6.02 2.95 -9.49
CA PRO A 55 6.04 2.03 -8.36
C PRO A 55 4.63 1.81 -7.79
N THR A 56 4.40 0.68 -7.12
CA THR A 56 3.12 0.43 -6.45
C THR A 56 2.82 1.50 -5.41
N MET A 57 1.65 2.14 -5.53
CA MET A 57 1.28 3.30 -4.68
C MET A 57 0.37 2.93 -3.51
N VAL A 58 -0.18 1.71 -3.47
CA VAL A 58 -1.19 1.31 -2.47
C VAL A 58 -0.69 1.51 -1.04
N THR A 59 0.50 0.99 -0.70
CA THR A 59 1.04 1.12 0.67
C THR A 59 1.71 2.48 0.88
N ARG A 60 2.75 2.80 0.10
CA ARG A 60 3.57 4.00 0.32
C ARG A 60 2.79 5.30 0.10
N GLY A 61 1.96 5.35 -0.94
CA GLY A 61 1.11 6.50 -1.23
C GLY A 61 0.07 6.74 -0.13
N ARG A 62 -0.51 5.68 0.42
CA ARG A 62 -1.42 5.77 1.57
C ARG A 62 -0.72 6.27 2.83
N THR A 63 0.45 5.72 3.17
CA THR A 63 1.24 6.20 4.32
C THR A 63 1.58 7.69 4.16
N TYR A 64 1.97 8.11 2.96
CA TYR A 64 2.22 9.52 2.66
C TYR A 64 0.96 10.37 2.88
N PHE A 65 -0.19 9.91 2.40
CA PHE A 65 -1.47 10.59 2.58
C PHE A 65 -1.84 10.76 4.06
N VAL A 66 -1.83 9.68 4.85
CA VAL A 66 -2.20 9.72 6.28
C VAL A 66 -1.30 10.70 7.04
N ASN A 67 0.02 10.56 6.90
CA ASN A 67 0.99 11.43 7.57
C ASN A 67 0.81 12.91 7.16
N THR A 68 0.53 13.16 5.87
CA THR A 68 0.30 14.51 5.35
C THR A 68 -1.00 15.10 5.86
N ALA A 69 -2.10 14.35 5.84
CA ALA A 69 -3.41 14.80 6.29
C ALA A 69 -3.40 15.12 7.79
N GLU A 70 -2.86 14.23 8.63
CA GLU A 70 -2.76 14.44 10.08
C GLU A 70 -1.93 15.69 10.42
N ARG A 71 -0.81 15.89 9.72
CA ARG A 71 0.02 17.07 9.89
C ARG A 71 -0.75 18.34 9.52
N ILE A 72 -1.44 18.35 8.38
CA ILE A 72 -2.17 19.54 7.92
C ILE A 72 -3.34 19.85 8.86
N VAL A 73 -4.12 18.84 9.27
CA VAL A 73 -5.19 18.98 10.29
C VAL A 73 -4.65 19.68 11.54
N THR A 74 -3.48 19.25 12.01
CA THR A 74 -2.82 19.82 13.19
C THR A 74 -2.36 21.25 12.94
N GLU A 75 -1.67 21.52 11.83
CA GLU A 75 -1.12 22.84 11.48
C GLU A 75 -2.20 23.89 11.22
N THR A 76 -3.34 23.51 10.65
CA THR A 76 -4.42 24.42 10.25
C THR A 76 -5.62 24.40 11.20
N ALA A 77 -5.56 23.60 12.28
CA ALA A 77 -6.68 23.34 13.20
C ALA A 77 -8.00 23.03 12.45
N SER A 78 -7.89 22.28 11.35
CA SER A 78 -9.01 21.95 10.46
C SER A 78 -9.56 20.57 10.76
N SER A 79 -10.71 20.22 10.18
CA SER A 79 -11.28 18.87 10.31
C SER A 79 -10.89 17.97 9.14
N ASP A 80 -10.92 16.66 9.34
CA ASP A 80 -10.73 15.67 8.28
C ASP A 80 -11.71 15.90 7.11
N ALA A 81 -12.94 16.31 7.42
CA ALA A 81 -13.95 16.64 6.41
C ALA A 81 -13.53 17.84 5.54
N ALA A 82 -12.87 18.84 6.13
CA ALA A 82 -12.37 20.00 5.40
C ALA A 82 -11.17 19.62 4.52
N ILE A 83 -10.29 18.73 4.99
CA ILE A 83 -9.21 18.15 4.18
C ILE A 83 -9.76 17.32 3.02
N GLY A 84 -10.78 16.49 3.27
CA GLY A 84 -11.48 15.72 2.24
C GLY A 84 -12.11 16.62 1.16
N ALA A 85 -12.68 17.76 1.55
CA ALA A 85 -13.19 18.74 0.60
C ALA A 85 -12.07 19.34 -0.26
N ALA A 86 -10.92 19.69 0.33
CA ALA A 86 -9.76 20.18 -0.41
C ALA A 86 -9.20 19.13 -1.39
N LEU A 87 -9.07 17.87 -0.96
CA LEU A 87 -8.63 16.76 -1.82
C LEU A 87 -9.58 16.53 -2.99
N THR A 88 -10.88 16.60 -2.75
CA THR A 88 -11.88 16.47 -3.83
C THR A 88 -11.67 17.53 -4.90
N GLN A 89 -11.41 18.79 -4.50
CA GLN A 89 -11.11 19.88 -5.44
C GLN A 89 -9.80 19.63 -6.19
N ILE A 90 -8.75 19.18 -5.50
CA ILE A 90 -7.46 18.86 -6.11
C ILE A 90 -7.62 17.73 -7.14
N VAL A 91 -8.28 16.62 -6.80
CA VAL A 91 -8.53 15.50 -7.71
C VAL A 91 -9.31 15.95 -8.94
N GLN A 92 -10.36 16.77 -8.76
CA GLN A 92 -11.13 17.33 -9.87
C GLN A 92 -10.25 18.18 -10.80
N GLN A 93 -9.36 18.99 -10.24
CA GLN A 93 -8.43 19.80 -11.02
C GLN A 93 -7.46 18.91 -11.81
N LEU A 94 -6.83 17.93 -11.16
CA LEU A 94 -5.91 16.99 -11.81
C LEU A 94 -6.57 16.24 -12.97
N GLN A 95 -7.78 15.73 -12.76
CA GLN A 95 -8.55 15.04 -13.78
C GLN A 95 -8.95 15.99 -14.93
N SER A 96 -9.33 17.23 -14.62
CA SER A 96 -9.65 18.24 -15.62
C SER A 96 -8.44 18.61 -16.48
N ASP A 97 -7.27 18.81 -15.85
CA ASP A 97 -6.04 19.17 -16.55
C ASP A 97 -5.60 18.05 -17.50
N ALA A 98 -5.66 16.80 -17.05
CA ALA A 98 -5.40 15.64 -17.90
C ALA A 98 -6.41 15.52 -19.06
N ALA A 99 -7.71 15.72 -18.79
CA ALA A 99 -8.76 15.60 -19.81
C ALA A 99 -8.72 16.71 -20.87
N GLN A 100 -8.23 17.90 -20.53
CA GLN A 100 -8.11 19.04 -21.45
C GLN A 100 -6.77 19.07 -22.20
N SER A 101 -5.79 18.28 -21.76
CA SER A 101 -4.48 18.20 -22.39
C SER A 101 -4.51 17.37 -23.67
N ASN A 102 -3.74 17.80 -24.67
CA ASN A 102 -3.42 16.98 -25.84
C ASN A 102 -2.37 15.90 -25.53
N ASP A 103 -1.76 15.97 -24.35
CA ASP A 103 -0.83 14.98 -23.79
C ASP A 103 -1.18 14.70 -22.32
N PRO A 104 -2.20 13.85 -22.05
CA PRO A 104 -2.59 13.50 -20.69
C PRO A 104 -1.49 12.78 -19.91
N ALA A 105 -0.67 11.97 -20.59
CA ALA A 105 0.45 11.26 -19.97
C ALA A 105 1.51 12.25 -19.47
N GLY A 106 1.89 13.24 -20.28
CA GLY A 106 2.81 14.29 -19.88
C GLY A 106 2.32 15.14 -18.71
N VAL A 107 0.99 15.35 -18.57
CA VAL A 107 0.42 16.02 -17.39
C VAL A 107 0.64 15.19 -16.13
N VAL A 108 0.34 13.89 -16.18
CA VAL A 108 0.54 12.98 -15.04
C VAL A 108 2.02 12.90 -14.68
N ASP A 109 2.93 12.73 -15.66
CA ASP A 109 4.37 12.67 -15.43
C ASP A 109 4.94 13.94 -14.78
N ALA A 110 4.45 15.11 -15.21
CA ALA A 110 4.87 16.40 -14.65
C ALA A 110 4.50 16.55 -13.17
N ILE A 111 3.43 15.90 -12.72
CA ILE A 111 3.03 15.86 -11.31
C ILE A 111 3.78 14.75 -10.58
N MET A 112 3.81 13.56 -11.16
CA MET A 112 4.36 12.37 -10.50
C MET A 112 5.86 12.48 -10.25
N THR A 113 6.64 13.07 -11.16
CA THR A 113 8.10 13.20 -11.02
C THR A 113 8.52 13.88 -9.70
N PRO A 114 8.11 15.14 -9.40
CA PRO A 114 8.45 15.77 -8.12
C PRO A 114 7.75 15.12 -6.92
N CYS A 115 6.58 14.50 -7.12
CA CYS A 115 5.88 13.82 -6.04
C CYS A 115 6.61 12.57 -5.58
N LEU A 116 7.18 11.77 -6.49
CA LEU A 116 7.96 10.59 -6.13
C LEU A 116 9.20 10.97 -5.29
N GLU A 117 9.86 12.09 -5.58
CA GLU A 117 10.96 12.59 -4.73
C GLU A 117 10.49 12.90 -3.30
N LYS A 118 9.32 13.54 -3.15
CA LYS A 118 8.70 13.80 -1.85
C LYS A 118 8.30 12.50 -1.14
N LEU A 119 7.79 11.52 -1.89
CA LEU A 119 7.42 10.21 -1.36
C LEU A 119 8.64 9.47 -0.82
N ASP A 120 9.75 9.46 -1.56
CA ASP A 120 10.99 8.82 -1.14
C ASP A 120 11.58 9.48 0.11
N ALA A 121 11.48 10.81 0.22
CA ALA A 121 11.93 11.54 1.42
C ALA A 121 11.04 11.29 2.65
N ALA A 122 9.72 11.20 2.48
CA ALA A 122 8.77 11.09 3.58
C ALA A 122 8.46 9.64 3.99
N VAL A 123 8.48 8.72 3.04
CA VAL A 123 8.15 7.30 3.21
C VAL A 123 9.21 6.48 2.45
N PRO A 124 10.40 6.27 3.02
CA PRO A 124 11.50 5.58 2.34
C PRO A 124 11.08 4.21 1.78
N VAL A 125 11.68 3.83 0.65
CA VAL A 125 11.51 2.49 0.08
C VAL A 125 11.98 1.45 1.12
N PRO A 126 11.16 0.47 1.50
CA PRO A 126 11.60 -0.61 2.39
C PRO A 126 12.83 -1.31 1.79
N PRO A 127 13.81 -1.72 2.62
CA PRO A 127 14.91 -2.51 2.11
C PRO A 127 14.39 -3.81 1.47
N PRO A 128 15.10 -4.39 0.48
CA PRO A 128 14.77 -5.69 -0.08
C PRO A 128 14.63 -6.75 1.03
N PRO A 129 13.75 -7.75 0.87
CA PRO A 129 13.60 -8.79 1.87
C PRO A 129 14.90 -9.59 2.02
N SER A 130 15.26 -9.89 3.26
CA SER A 130 16.34 -10.84 3.56
C SER A 130 15.93 -12.29 3.21
N MET A 131 16.91 -13.20 3.08
CA MET A 131 16.63 -14.63 2.89
C MET A 131 15.72 -15.19 3.99
N LEU A 132 15.96 -14.78 5.23
CA LEU A 132 15.15 -15.18 6.39
C LEU A 132 13.69 -14.73 6.25
N GLN A 133 13.47 -13.47 5.84
CA GLN A 133 12.12 -12.96 5.56
C GLN A 133 11.49 -13.75 4.40
N CYS A 134 12.19 -13.92 3.29
CA CYS A 134 11.69 -14.69 2.16
C CYS A 134 11.29 -16.12 2.53
N ALA A 135 12.09 -16.81 3.35
CA ALA A 135 11.77 -18.14 3.84
C ALA A 135 10.45 -18.16 4.63
N VAL A 136 10.25 -17.19 5.51
CA VAL A 136 9.03 -17.05 6.32
C VAL A 136 7.81 -16.72 5.46
N TYR A 137 7.90 -15.70 4.60
CA TYR A 137 6.75 -15.25 3.81
C TYR A 137 6.30 -16.26 2.76
N VAL A 138 7.23 -16.94 2.09
CA VAL A 138 6.89 -18.00 1.12
C VAL A 138 6.29 -19.21 1.85
N GLN A 139 6.75 -19.51 3.06
CA GLN A 139 6.17 -20.57 3.88
C GLN A 139 4.74 -20.24 4.36
N LEU A 140 4.47 -18.99 4.75
CA LEU A 140 3.11 -18.53 5.07
C LEU A 140 2.20 -18.59 3.84
N ALA A 141 2.68 -18.17 2.66
CA ALA A 141 1.94 -18.30 1.40
C ALA A 141 1.61 -19.76 1.06
N TYR A 142 2.54 -20.69 1.30
CA TYR A 142 2.25 -22.12 1.18
C TYR A 142 1.15 -22.57 2.14
N GLU A 143 1.20 -22.15 3.41
CA GLU A 143 0.21 -22.53 4.42
C GLU A 143 -1.20 -22.04 4.04
N GLU A 144 -1.30 -20.82 3.52
CA GLU A 144 -2.55 -20.24 3.01
C GLU A 144 -3.09 -21.00 1.79
N VAL A 145 -2.26 -21.18 0.76
CA VAL A 145 -2.65 -21.91 -0.47
C VAL A 145 -3.03 -23.34 -0.14
N LYS A 146 -2.29 -24.02 0.73
CA LYS A 146 -2.62 -25.37 1.16
C LYS A 146 -3.94 -25.43 1.94
N GLY A 147 -4.20 -24.44 2.78
CA GLY A 147 -5.48 -24.33 3.51
C GLY A 147 -6.67 -24.17 2.57
N ARG A 148 -6.51 -23.38 1.50
CA ARG A 148 -7.56 -23.10 0.50
C ARG A 148 -7.74 -24.20 -0.54
N GLU A 149 -6.65 -24.77 -1.04
CA GLU A 149 -6.62 -25.62 -2.23
C GLU A 149 -6.18 -27.07 -1.95
N GLY A 150 -5.75 -27.37 -0.72
CA GLY A 150 -5.17 -28.67 -0.38
C GLY A 150 -3.76 -28.85 -0.95
N ASP A 151 -3.41 -30.08 -1.32
CA ASP A 151 -2.09 -30.41 -1.88
C ASP A 151 -2.00 -30.10 -3.39
N SER A 152 -2.27 -28.84 -3.76
CA SER A 152 -2.20 -28.37 -5.14
C SER A 152 -0.75 -28.28 -5.64
N ASN A 153 -0.55 -28.22 -6.96
CA ASN A 153 0.79 -28.02 -7.52
C ASN A 153 1.42 -26.72 -6.99
N THR A 154 0.63 -25.64 -6.93
CA THR A 154 1.03 -24.36 -6.34
C THR A 154 1.51 -24.52 -4.90
N ALA A 155 0.79 -25.27 -4.06
CA ALA A 155 1.20 -25.53 -2.69
C ALA A 155 2.55 -26.29 -2.63
N ARG A 156 2.75 -27.30 -3.49
CA ARG A 156 4.02 -28.05 -3.54
C ARG A 156 5.19 -27.19 -4.02
N ASP A 157 4.97 -26.33 -5.00
CA ASP A 157 5.99 -25.41 -5.51
C ASP A 157 6.40 -24.40 -4.43
N LEU A 158 5.43 -23.75 -3.77
CA LEU A 158 5.69 -22.83 -2.68
C LEU A 158 6.43 -23.51 -1.51
N LYS A 159 6.01 -24.73 -1.13
CA LYS A 159 6.71 -25.51 -0.10
C LYS A 159 8.16 -25.79 -0.47
N THR A 160 8.43 -26.09 -1.74
CA THR A 160 9.79 -26.35 -2.23
C THR A 160 10.64 -25.08 -2.16
N LEU A 161 10.10 -23.95 -2.63
CA LEU A 161 10.76 -22.65 -2.57
C LEU A 161 11.05 -22.23 -1.12
N ALA A 162 10.07 -22.35 -0.23
CA ALA A 162 10.22 -22.08 1.20
C ALA A 162 11.36 -22.93 1.82
N SER A 163 11.42 -24.22 1.50
CA SER A 163 12.47 -25.12 2.02
C SER A 163 13.88 -24.71 1.56
N VAL A 164 14.01 -24.29 0.29
CA VAL A 164 15.29 -23.79 -0.26
C VAL A 164 15.71 -22.50 0.42
N LEU A 165 14.78 -21.56 0.57
CA LEU A 165 15.02 -20.27 1.21
C LEU A 165 15.40 -20.46 2.69
N GLU A 166 14.70 -21.34 3.41
CA GLU A 166 15.00 -21.63 4.81
C GLU A 166 16.40 -22.25 4.97
N SER A 167 16.77 -23.22 4.13
CA SER A 167 18.10 -23.82 4.17
C SER A 167 19.20 -22.77 4.01
N ARG A 168 19.06 -21.90 3.00
CA ARG A 168 20.03 -20.85 2.71
C ARG A 168 20.06 -19.76 3.78
N ALA A 169 18.90 -19.40 4.35
CA ALA A 169 18.83 -18.47 5.48
C ALA A 169 19.55 -19.03 6.72
N ARG A 170 19.44 -20.33 6.96
CA ARG A 170 20.17 -21.02 8.04
C ARG A 170 21.68 -21.05 7.77
N ASP A 171 22.08 -21.26 6.52
CA ASP A 171 23.49 -21.18 6.12
C ASP A 171 24.05 -19.76 6.35
N GLU A 172 23.33 -18.71 5.95
CA GLU A 172 23.71 -17.31 6.21
C GLU A 172 23.82 -17.00 7.70
N MET A 173 22.87 -17.46 8.52
CA MET A 173 22.91 -17.26 9.97
C MET A 173 24.10 -18.01 10.60
N ARG A 174 24.39 -19.23 10.14
CA ARG A 174 25.55 -20.01 10.60
C ARG A 174 26.86 -19.32 10.21
N ASP A 175 26.97 -18.80 8.99
CA ASP A 175 28.13 -18.07 8.51
C ASP A 175 28.30 -16.72 9.26
N ALA A 176 27.20 -16.14 9.75
CA ALA A 176 27.19 -15.01 10.68
C ALA A 176 27.49 -15.40 12.15
N GLY A 177 27.78 -16.68 12.43
CA GLY A 177 28.19 -17.17 13.74
C GLY A 177 27.06 -17.57 14.70
N LEU A 178 25.81 -17.62 14.23
CA LEU A 178 24.68 -18.05 15.07
C LEU A 178 24.70 -19.56 15.24
N SER A 179 24.37 -20.01 16.46
CA SER A 179 24.05 -21.40 16.74
C SER A 179 22.70 -21.81 16.12
N GLY A 180 22.46 -23.12 16.01
CA GLY A 180 21.19 -23.64 15.50
C GLY A 180 19.97 -23.13 16.30
N ASN A 181 20.09 -23.06 17.63
CA ASN A 181 19.02 -22.56 18.50
C ASN A 181 18.75 -21.06 18.29
N GLU A 182 19.80 -20.25 18.07
CA GLU A 182 19.64 -18.83 17.77
C GLU A 182 19.00 -18.60 16.39
N ALA A 183 19.36 -19.42 15.40
CA ALA A 183 18.75 -19.40 14.08
C ALA A 183 17.25 -19.78 14.15
N ASP A 184 16.90 -20.81 14.93
CA ASP A 184 15.51 -21.21 15.16
C ASP A 184 14.72 -20.10 15.87
N ALA A 185 15.29 -19.46 16.89
CA ALA A 185 14.67 -18.34 17.58
C ALA A 185 14.37 -17.17 16.62
N LYS A 186 15.32 -16.83 15.74
CA LYS A 186 15.13 -15.78 14.73
C LYS A 186 14.06 -16.13 13.69
N LEU A 187 13.97 -17.40 13.28
CA LEU A 187 12.90 -17.87 12.38
C LEU A 187 11.52 -17.71 13.03
N ILE A 188 11.40 -18.07 14.30
CA ILE A 188 10.16 -17.92 15.07
C ILE A 188 9.80 -16.44 15.20
N GLU A 189 10.73 -15.59 15.65
CA GLU A 189 10.52 -14.15 15.81
C GLU A 189 10.08 -13.50 14.49
N THR A 190 10.77 -13.83 13.38
CA THR A 190 10.44 -13.28 12.06
C THR A 190 9.05 -13.73 11.61
N ARG A 191 8.68 -14.99 11.87
CA ARG A 191 7.33 -15.51 11.57
C ARG A 191 6.26 -14.82 12.40
N GLU A 192 6.46 -14.70 13.71
CA GLU A 192 5.51 -14.04 14.60
C GLU A 192 5.31 -12.58 14.20
N ALA A 193 6.39 -11.88 13.84
CA ALA A 193 6.32 -10.52 13.32
C ALA A 193 5.53 -10.45 11.99
N ALA A 194 5.74 -11.39 11.07
CA ALA A 194 5.00 -11.45 9.81
C ALA A 194 3.49 -11.69 10.03
N ILE A 195 3.14 -12.61 10.94
CA ILE A 195 1.74 -12.90 11.32
C ILE A 195 1.11 -11.67 12.00
N ALA A 196 1.82 -11.05 12.94
CA ALA A 196 1.33 -9.85 13.63
C ALA A 196 1.10 -8.69 12.65
N LYS A 197 1.98 -8.55 11.65
CA LYS A 197 1.84 -7.54 10.58
C LYS A 197 0.60 -7.80 9.73
N ASP A 198 0.32 -9.05 9.38
CA ASP A 198 -0.90 -9.41 8.64
C ASP A 198 -2.18 -9.19 9.47
N MET A 199 -2.16 -9.58 10.75
CA MET A 199 -3.27 -9.34 11.68
C MET A 199 -3.55 -7.85 11.95
N ALA A 200 -2.52 -7.00 11.87
CA ALA A 200 -2.65 -5.56 12.05
C ALA A 200 -3.22 -4.84 10.81
N ARG A 201 -3.41 -5.53 9.68
CA ARG A 201 -4.06 -4.96 8.49
C ARG A 201 -5.54 -4.73 8.75
N ASN A 202 -6.05 -3.57 8.33
CA ASN A 202 -7.47 -3.26 8.48
C ASN A 202 -8.30 -4.10 7.48
N PRO A 203 -9.49 -4.61 7.85
CA PRO A 203 -10.34 -5.42 6.96
C PRO A 203 -10.90 -4.69 5.72
N GLY A 204 -10.57 -3.42 5.53
CA GLY A 204 -10.88 -2.62 4.34
C GLY A 204 -9.64 -2.31 3.48
N ASP A 205 -8.49 -2.89 3.82
CA ASP A 205 -7.32 -2.92 2.96
C ASP A 205 -7.55 -4.05 1.96
N ASP A 206 -7.70 -3.73 0.69
CA ASP A 206 -8.02 -4.70 -0.37
C ASP A 206 -7.07 -5.90 -0.29
N ALA A 207 -7.58 -7.12 -0.49
CA ALA A 207 -6.76 -8.34 -0.40
C ALA A 207 -5.55 -8.35 -1.37
N GLN A 208 -5.55 -7.49 -2.39
CA GLN A 208 -4.40 -7.25 -3.28
C GLN A 208 -3.34 -6.28 -2.74
N ALA A 209 -3.63 -5.48 -1.71
CA ALA A 209 -2.61 -4.71 -0.97
C ALA A 209 -1.61 -5.62 -0.23
N ALA A 210 -1.89 -6.93 -0.16
CA ALA A 210 -0.99 -7.95 0.35
C ALA A 210 0.38 -7.96 -0.36
N ASP A 211 0.43 -7.51 -1.61
CA ASP A 211 1.61 -7.54 -2.49
C ASP A 211 2.63 -6.41 -2.20
N GLY A 212 2.27 -5.43 -1.35
CA GLY A 212 3.10 -4.22 -1.13
C GLY A 212 4.13 -4.30 0.00
N ASP A 213 4.18 -5.40 0.76
CA ASP A 213 5.01 -5.49 1.97
C ASP A 213 6.27 -6.35 1.83
N ILE A 214 6.27 -7.30 0.89
CA ILE A 214 7.39 -8.19 0.59
C ILE A 214 7.51 -8.31 -0.92
N ASP A 215 8.71 -8.05 -1.42
CA ASP A 215 9.07 -8.28 -2.81
C ASP A 215 9.21 -9.79 -3.06
N PHE A 216 8.11 -10.45 -3.45
CA PHE A 216 8.12 -11.88 -3.76
C PHE A 216 8.97 -12.20 -4.99
N GLU A 217 9.13 -11.27 -5.92
CA GLU A 217 10.04 -11.45 -7.06
C GLU A 217 11.48 -11.57 -6.57
N ALA A 218 11.92 -10.71 -5.65
CA ALA A 218 13.21 -10.84 -5.00
C ALA A 218 13.34 -12.19 -4.29
N CYS A 219 12.31 -12.65 -3.57
CA CYS A 219 12.31 -13.94 -2.90
C CYS A 219 12.43 -15.13 -3.88
N PHE A 220 11.71 -15.10 -5.00
CA PHE A 220 11.80 -16.16 -6.01
C PHE A 220 13.15 -16.14 -6.73
N ASN A 221 13.71 -14.95 -7.00
CA ASN A 221 15.07 -14.81 -7.53
C ASN A 221 16.11 -15.41 -6.58
N MET A 222 15.95 -15.17 -5.28
CA MET A 222 16.79 -15.75 -4.24
C MET A 222 16.64 -17.27 -4.08
N ALA A 223 15.52 -17.86 -4.50
CA ALA A 223 15.29 -19.30 -4.46
C ALA A 223 15.81 -20.04 -5.70
N LYS A 224 16.18 -19.32 -6.77
CA LYS A 224 16.67 -19.94 -8.01
C LYS A 224 17.89 -20.85 -7.73
N PRO A 225 18.03 -21.97 -8.46
CA PRO A 225 19.23 -22.79 -8.40
C PRO A 225 20.46 -21.93 -8.71
N ALA A 226 21.57 -22.15 -7.99
CA ALA A 226 22.84 -21.56 -8.37
C ALA A 226 23.19 -22.02 -9.80
N GLU A 227 23.64 -21.10 -10.66
CA GLU A 227 24.13 -21.49 -11.97
C GLU A 227 25.24 -22.53 -11.81
N LYS A 228 25.15 -23.62 -12.58
CA LYS A 228 26.21 -24.62 -12.62
C LYS A 228 27.46 -23.94 -13.18
N ARG A 229 28.45 -23.72 -12.32
CA ARG A 229 29.82 -23.39 -12.75
C ARG A 229 30.48 -24.62 -13.34
#